data_AF-A0A2D6AK82-F1
#
_entry.id   AF-A0A2D6AK82-F1
#
_cell.length_a   1.000
_cell.length_b   1.000
_cell.length_c   1.000
_cell.angle_alpha   90.00
_cell.angle_beta   90.00
_cell.angle_gamma   90.00
#
_symmetry.space_group_name_H-M   'P 1'
#
loop_
_entity.id
_entity.type
_entity.pdbx_description
1 polymer ?
#
loop_
_entity_poly.entity_id
_entity_poly.type
_entity_poly.pdbx_seq_one_letter_code
_entity_poly.pdbx_strand_id
1 'polypeptide(L)'
;MIVTLQTGSWIQTITASQHQVGTKVDHPGGTDAISFMTGVYSASFAMSSSDAAVVSWGTSFSDMVSRTGSITFEEYWSSHDRKTGYYTGSLTVERIPRTAFNISPQSLDFIVTNSRNSYRRSEKTLVRVFIQDFNKVQKKSRLPYNLASIILEKVYYRVKDADTGDIFIPFETTVNGTRLSSDSDGMFFEITMDLPKGRTYTFDFLSKDAGFDLVSSAKNVRFRID
;
A
#
# COMPACT_ATOMS: atom_id res chain seq x y z
N MET A 1 -23.26 11.01 31.03
CA MET A 1 -22.52 11.94 30.16
C MET A 1 -23.12 11.86 28.76
N ILE A 2 -22.97 12.88 27.94
CA ILE A 2 -23.46 12.89 26.56
C ILE A 2 -22.38 13.39 25.60
N VAL A 3 -22.42 12.91 24.36
CA VAL A 3 -21.73 13.52 23.22
C VAL A 3 -22.77 14.06 22.26
N THR A 4 -22.57 15.29 21.78
CA THR A 4 -23.42 15.93 20.77
C THR A 4 -22.61 16.12 19.50
N LEU A 5 -23.10 15.58 18.40
CA LEU A 5 -22.56 15.77 17.06
C LEU A 5 -23.44 16.79 16.33
N GLN A 6 -22.83 17.82 15.76
CA GLN A 6 -23.54 18.88 15.05
C GLN A 6 -22.88 19.17 13.70
N THR A 7 -23.71 19.31 12.66
CA THR A 7 -23.27 19.86 11.37
C THR A 7 -24.43 20.63 10.75
N GLY A 8 -24.24 21.93 10.50
CA GLY A 8 -25.34 22.80 10.07
C GLY A 8 -26.56 22.73 11.01
N SER A 9 -27.71 22.34 10.47
CA SER A 9 -28.99 22.19 11.19
C SER A 9 -29.19 20.83 11.85
N TRP A 10 -28.32 19.85 11.57
CA TRP A 10 -28.42 18.52 12.14
C TRP A 10 -27.70 18.45 13.47
N ILE A 11 -28.37 17.87 14.46
CA ILE A 11 -27.86 17.67 15.81
C ILE A 11 -28.29 16.28 16.28
N GLN A 12 -27.33 15.47 16.70
CA GLN A 12 -27.59 14.19 17.35
C GLN A 12 -26.89 14.15 18.70
N THR A 13 -27.66 13.85 19.75
CA THR A 13 -27.14 13.64 21.09
C THR A 13 -27.12 12.15 21.41
N ILE A 14 -25.97 11.65 21.83
CA ILE A 14 -25.72 10.25 22.14
C ILE A 14 -25.31 10.14 23.60
N THR A 15 -25.87 9.16 24.31
CA THR A 15 -25.45 8.84 25.67
C THR A 15 -24.07 8.22 25.66
N ALA A 16 -23.20 8.71 26.53
CA ALA A 16 -21.81 8.29 26.59
C ALA A 16 -21.44 7.77 27.99
N SER A 17 -20.45 6.88 28.01
CA SER A 17 -19.93 6.23 29.21
C SER A 17 -18.58 6.81 29.60
N GLN A 18 -18.33 6.93 30.90
CA GLN A 18 -17.04 7.30 31.46
C GLN A 18 -16.35 6.06 32.02
N HIS A 19 -15.04 5.96 31.80
CA HIS A 19 -14.23 4.85 32.23
C HIS A 19 -13.10 5.32 33.13
N GLN A 20 -12.65 4.43 34.01
CA GLN A 20 -11.41 4.55 34.76
C GLN A 20 -10.45 3.50 34.20
N VAL A 21 -9.26 3.92 33.76
CA VAL A 21 -8.28 3.01 33.15
C VAL A 21 -7.02 2.98 34.01
N GLY A 22 -6.61 1.80 34.45
CA GLY A 22 -5.38 1.60 35.21
C GLY A 22 -5.40 0.31 36.02
N THR A 23 -4.27 0.00 36.66
CA THR A 23 -4.09 -1.23 37.43
C THR A 23 -4.11 -0.90 38.91
N LYS A 24 -4.92 -1.61 39.69
CA LYS A 24 -4.79 -1.58 41.15
C LYS A 24 -3.47 -2.24 41.51
N VAL A 25 -2.52 -1.50 42.09
CA VAL A 25 -1.29 -2.07 42.64
C VAL A 25 -1.49 -2.28 44.13
N ASP A 26 -1.89 -3.49 44.50
CA ASP A 26 -1.98 -3.90 45.89
C ASP A 26 -0.57 -4.03 46.48
N HIS A 27 -0.22 -3.14 47.41
CA HIS A 27 1.02 -3.26 48.17
C HIS A 27 0.71 -3.98 49.49
N PRO A 28 1.33 -5.15 49.78
CA PRO A 28 1.15 -5.80 51.07
C PRO A 28 1.81 -4.93 52.17
N GLY A 29 0.99 -4.19 52.93
CA GLY A 29 1.42 -3.41 54.10
C GLY A 29 1.53 -1.88 53.90
N GLY A 30 1.02 -1.31 52.82
CA GLY A 30 0.99 0.14 52.59
C GLY A 30 -0.39 0.66 52.15
N THR A 31 -0.58 1.98 52.15
CA THR A 31 -1.77 2.62 51.56
C THR A 31 -1.79 2.37 50.05
N ASP A 32 -2.82 1.67 49.56
CA ASP A 32 -3.05 1.38 48.14
C ASP A 32 -2.90 2.65 47.28
N ALA A 33 -1.88 2.69 46.42
CA ALA A 33 -1.73 3.74 45.43
C ALA A 33 -2.62 3.42 44.23
N ILE A 34 -3.83 3.99 44.25
CA ILE A 34 -4.79 3.86 43.16
C ILE A 34 -4.32 4.70 41.97
N SER A 35 -3.66 4.06 40.99
CA SER A 35 -3.25 4.71 39.74
C SER A 35 -4.28 4.46 38.65
N PHE A 36 -5.43 5.14 38.73
CA PHE A 36 -6.40 5.17 37.63
C PHE A 36 -6.34 6.52 36.91
N MET A 37 -6.24 6.47 35.59
CA MET A 37 -6.48 7.61 34.73
C MET A 37 -7.99 7.83 34.61
N THR A 38 -8.45 9.00 35.01
CA THR A 38 -9.82 9.49 34.76
C THR A 38 -9.83 10.32 33.47
N GLY A 39 -11.03 10.57 32.93
CA GLY A 39 -11.18 11.35 31.69
C GLY A 39 -11.19 10.52 30.40
N VAL A 40 -11.32 9.20 30.51
CA VAL A 40 -11.56 8.33 29.36
C VAL A 40 -13.06 8.21 29.13
N TYR A 41 -13.48 8.53 27.91
CA TYR A 41 -14.88 8.63 27.52
C TYR A 41 -15.12 7.81 26.26
N SER A 42 -16.28 7.16 26.18
CA SER A 42 -16.66 6.39 24.99
C SER A 42 -18.14 6.58 24.67
N ALA A 43 -18.47 6.64 23.39
CA ALA A 43 -19.83 6.62 22.89
C ALA A 43 -19.89 5.72 21.65
N SER A 44 -21.06 5.15 21.40
CA SER A 44 -21.32 4.36 20.19
C SER A 44 -22.61 4.86 19.57
N PHE A 45 -22.59 5.07 18.27
CA PHE A 45 -23.72 5.61 17.53
C PHE A 45 -23.75 5.02 16.12
N ALA A 46 -24.93 5.11 15.51
CA ALA A 46 -25.14 4.80 14.11
C ALA A 46 -25.83 5.99 13.45
N MET A 47 -25.46 6.28 12.21
CA MET A 47 -26.09 7.29 11.38
C MET A 47 -26.75 6.59 10.20
N SER A 48 -28.02 6.91 9.94
CA SER A 48 -28.71 6.35 8.78
C SER A 48 -28.26 7.09 7.52
N SER A 49 -27.88 6.33 6.50
CA SER A 49 -27.52 6.86 5.19
C SER A 49 -28.69 7.56 4.49
N SER A 50 -29.92 7.18 4.83
CA SER A 50 -31.17 7.74 4.29
C SER A 50 -31.69 8.95 5.07
N ASP A 51 -31.02 9.36 6.16
CA ASP A 51 -31.47 10.49 6.95
C ASP A 51 -31.31 11.80 6.15
N ALA A 52 -32.43 12.41 5.79
CA ALA A 52 -32.49 13.68 5.06
C ALA A 52 -32.44 14.90 5.99
N ALA A 53 -32.42 14.70 7.31
CA ALA A 53 -32.27 15.78 8.28
C ALA A 53 -30.85 16.36 8.33
N VAL A 54 -29.88 15.69 7.67
CA VAL A 54 -28.45 15.92 7.89
C VAL A 54 -27.99 17.30 7.39
N VAL A 55 -28.51 17.84 6.29
CA VAL A 55 -28.20 19.21 5.89
C VAL A 55 -29.33 19.75 5.03
N SER A 56 -29.57 21.05 5.19
CA SER A 56 -30.36 21.93 4.34
C SER A 56 -30.65 21.37 2.93
N TRP A 57 -31.92 21.42 2.51
CA TRP A 57 -32.43 21.11 1.16
C TRP A 57 -32.84 19.65 0.84
N GLY A 58 -33.18 18.82 1.83
CA GLY A 58 -33.88 17.54 1.58
C GLY A 58 -33.03 16.45 0.91
N THR A 59 -31.71 16.58 0.94
CA THR A 59 -30.75 15.55 0.47
C THR A 59 -30.37 14.62 1.62
N SER A 60 -30.27 13.31 1.35
CA SER A 60 -29.86 12.35 2.37
C SER A 60 -28.39 12.52 2.78
N PHE A 61 -28.04 12.03 3.98
CA PHE A 61 -26.65 11.89 4.43
C PHE A 61 -25.75 11.31 3.33
N SER A 62 -26.23 10.24 2.68
CA SER A 62 -25.47 9.54 1.64
C SER A 62 -25.25 10.36 0.37
N ASP A 63 -26.23 11.17 -0.05
CA ASP A 63 -26.13 12.01 -1.24
C ASP A 63 -25.09 13.10 -1.05
N MET A 64 -25.06 13.67 0.16
CA MET A 64 -24.09 14.70 0.50
C MET A 64 -22.69 14.17 0.60
N VAL A 65 -22.45 13.10 1.37
CA VAL A 65 -21.12 12.47 1.44
C VAL A 65 -20.66 12.08 0.03
N SER A 66 -21.58 11.64 -0.83
CA SER A 66 -21.28 11.33 -2.23
C SER A 66 -20.88 12.57 -3.06
N ARG A 67 -21.51 13.73 -2.82
CA ARG A 67 -21.29 14.98 -3.55
C ARG A 67 -20.09 15.78 -3.05
N THR A 68 -19.91 15.91 -1.75
CA THR A 68 -18.84 16.72 -1.13
C THR A 68 -17.57 15.91 -0.89
N GLY A 69 -17.65 14.57 -0.86
CA GLY A 69 -16.52 13.69 -0.58
C GLY A 69 -16.30 13.45 0.91
N SER A 70 -16.66 14.40 1.77
CA SER A 70 -16.67 14.24 3.22
C SER A 70 -17.67 15.18 3.89
N ILE A 71 -18.03 14.87 5.14
CA ILE A 71 -18.81 15.72 6.04
C ILE A 71 -18.08 15.80 7.37
N THR A 72 -17.87 17.01 7.87
CA THR A 72 -17.30 17.24 9.20
C THR A 72 -18.39 17.66 10.17
N PHE A 73 -18.37 17.02 11.34
CA PHE A 73 -19.22 17.31 12.49
C PHE A 73 -18.39 17.95 13.58
N GLU A 74 -18.98 18.94 14.24
CA GLU A 74 -18.51 19.45 15.52
C GLU A 74 -18.94 18.49 16.61
N GLU A 75 -18.02 18.13 17.49
CA GLU A 75 -18.22 17.16 18.56
C GLU A 75 -18.12 17.85 19.91
N TYR A 76 -19.14 17.69 20.76
CA TYR A 76 -19.20 18.27 22.10
C TYR A 76 -19.49 17.21 23.15
N TRP A 77 -18.54 16.98 24.07
CA TRP A 77 -18.74 16.10 25.22
C TRP A 77 -19.11 16.94 26.43
N SER A 78 -20.23 16.61 27.07
CA SER A 78 -20.72 17.37 28.21
C SER A 78 -21.43 16.49 29.26
N SER A 79 -21.65 17.09 30.43
CA SER A 79 -22.49 16.53 31.48
C SER A 79 -23.91 16.30 30.98
N HIS A 80 -24.67 15.43 31.66
CA HIS A 80 -26.04 15.13 31.22
C HIS A 80 -26.98 16.35 31.27
N ASP A 81 -26.68 17.32 32.13
CA ASP A 81 -27.38 18.60 32.25
C ASP A 81 -26.81 19.71 31.35
N ARG A 82 -25.80 19.41 30.53
CA ARG A 82 -25.11 20.33 29.59
C ARG A 82 -24.42 21.53 30.24
N LYS A 83 -24.28 21.56 31.57
CA LYS A 83 -23.64 22.69 32.28
C LYS A 83 -22.12 22.62 32.29
N THR A 84 -21.54 21.43 32.10
CA THR A 84 -20.10 21.22 32.11
C THR A 84 -19.66 20.58 30.80
N GLY A 85 -18.80 21.27 30.04
CA GLY A 85 -18.13 20.72 28.87
C GLY A 85 -16.84 20.00 29.25
N TYR A 86 -16.61 18.81 28.71
CA TYR A 86 -15.41 18.00 28.94
C TYR A 86 -14.44 18.04 27.75
N TYR A 87 -14.96 18.06 26.53
CA TYR A 87 -14.16 18.06 25.31
C TYR A 87 -14.94 18.68 24.15
N THR A 88 -14.21 19.30 23.22
CA THR A 88 -14.72 19.78 21.94
C THR A 88 -13.75 19.40 20.84
N GLY A 89 -14.26 18.82 19.76
CA GLY A 89 -13.46 18.28 18.67
C GLY A 89 -14.22 18.26 17.35
N SER A 90 -13.68 17.51 16.39
CA SER A 90 -14.31 17.33 15.09
C SER A 90 -14.26 15.87 14.65
N LEU A 91 -15.38 15.36 14.16
CA LEU A 91 -15.50 14.05 13.54
C LEU A 91 -15.72 14.23 12.04
N THR A 92 -14.85 13.67 11.20
CA THR A 92 -15.04 13.69 9.74
C THR A 92 -15.46 12.32 9.24
N VAL A 93 -16.59 12.27 8.55
CA VAL A 93 -17.06 11.09 7.83
C VAL A 93 -16.73 11.26 6.36
N GLU A 94 -15.88 10.38 5.85
CA GLU A 94 -15.45 10.40 4.47
C GLU A 94 -16.28 9.45 3.61
N ARG A 95 -16.43 9.81 2.35
CA ARG A 95 -16.96 8.92 1.34
C ARG A 95 -16.02 7.73 1.21
N ILE A 96 -16.58 6.52 1.24
CA ILE A 96 -15.83 5.33 0.85
C ILE A 96 -15.32 5.55 -0.59
N PRO A 97 -13.99 5.52 -0.83
CA PRO A 97 -13.47 5.69 -2.17
C PRO A 97 -14.03 4.58 -3.04
N ARG A 98 -14.93 4.94 -3.96
CA ARG A 98 -15.36 4.03 -5.02
C ARG A 98 -14.22 3.99 -6.02
N THR A 99 -13.28 3.07 -5.81
CA THR A 99 -12.31 2.73 -6.84
C THR A 99 -13.08 2.06 -7.97
N ALA A 100 -13.48 2.85 -8.97
CA ALA A 100 -13.72 2.27 -10.29
C ALA A 100 -12.42 1.53 -10.65
N PHE A 101 -12.52 0.23 -10.93
CA PHE A 101 -11.37 -0.60 -11.27
C PHE A 101 -10.84 -0.15 -12.64
N ASN A 102 -10.10 0.95 -12.64
CA ASN A 102 -9.47 1.49 -13.83
C ASN A 102 -8.10 0.82 -13.90
N ILE A 103 -8.05 -0.35 -14.55
CA ILE A 103 -6.78 -0.99 -14.91
C ILE A 103 -6.15 -0.10 -15.99
N SER A 104 -5.45 0.93 -15.57
CA SER A 104 -4.46 1.53 -16.46
C SER A 104 -3.37 0.49 -16.64
N PRO A 105 -3.01 0.10 -17.87
CA PRO A 105 -1.85 -0.77 -18.08
C PRO A 105 -0.64 -0.11 -17.43
N GLN A 106 0.00 -0.81 -16.49
CA GLN A 106 1.22 -0.33 -15.85
C GLN A 106 2.33 -0.30 -16.91
N SER A 107 3.07 0.81 -17.00
CA SER A 107 4.20 0.93 -17.90
C SER A 107 5.46 0.53 -17.14
N LEU A 108 5.64 -0.79 -16.99
CA LEU A 108 6.75 -1.37 -16.25
C LEU A 108 8.03 -1.44 -17.10
N ASP A 109 9.14 -1.01 -16.53
CA ASP A 109 10.48 -1.16 -17.09
C ASP A 109 11.34 -2.02 -16.20
N PHE A 110 12.10 -2.92 -16.82
CA PHE A 110 12.92 -3.92 -16.15
C PHE A 110 14.39 -3.62 -16.44
N ILE A 111 15.11 -3.24 -15.39
CA ILE A 111 16.50 -2.80 -15.46
C ILE A 111 17.34 -3.75 -14.64
N VAL A 112 18.34 -4.40 -15.25
CA VAL A 112 19.26 -5.26 -14.50
C VAL A 112 20.41 -4.42 -13.97
N THR A 113 20.66 -4.43 -12.66
CA THR A 113 21.57 -3.44 -12.03
C THR A 113 23.02 -3.91 -11.92
N ASN A 114 23.28 -5.21 -11.97
CA ASN A 114 24.60 -5.80 -11.71
C ASN A 114 25.11 -6.71 -12.84
N SER A 115 24.68 -6.45 -14.09
CA SER A 115 25.14 -7.20 -15.26
C SER A 115 26.60 -6.90 -15.60
N ARG A 116 27.36 -7.93 -16.00
CA ARG A 116 28.69 -7.82 -16.59
C ARG A 116 28.63 -8.04 -18.10
N ASN A 117 29.61 -7.50 -18.83
CA ASN A 117 29.70 -7.70 -20.28
C ASN A 117 30.09 -9.14 -20.65
N SER A 118 30.75 -9.87 -19.75
CA SER A 118 31.06 -11.28 -19.94
C SER A 118 31.03 -12.07 -18.62
N TYR A 119 30.77 -13.36 -18.75
CA TYR A 119 30.73 -14.33 -17.67
C TYR A 119 31.51 -15.59 -18.07
N ARG A 120 32.06 -16.31 -17.09
CA ARG A 120 32.71 -17.59 -17.37
C ARG A 120 31.67 -18.67 -17.57
N ARG A 121 31.98 -19.66 -18.42
CA ARG A 121 31.13 -20.84 -18.55
C ARG A 121 30.96 -21.54 -17.19
N SER A 122 29.72 -21.94 -16.89
CA SER A 122 29.33 -22.58 -15.62
C SER A 122 29.46 -21.68 -14.38
N GLU A 123 29.70 -20.38 -14.54
CA GLU A 123 29.65 -19.42 -13.44
C GLU A 123 28.20 -19.30 -12.93
N LYS A 124 28.03 -19.41 -11.61
CA LYS A 124 26.76 -19.07 -10.95
C LYS A 124 26.77 -17.60 -10.62
N THR A 125 25.74 -16.88 -11.07
CA THR A 125 25.63 -15.44 -10.82
C THR A 125 24.24 -15.09 -10.33
N LEU A 126 24.18 -14.19 -9.36
CA LEU A 126 22.95 -13.60 -8.86
C LEU A 126 22.69 -12.30 -9.62
N VAL A 127 21.62 -12.27 -10.40
CA VAL A 127 21.23 -11.14 -11.23
C VAL A 127 20.15 -10.35 -10.49
N ARG A 128 20.39 -9.05 -10.28
CA ARG A 128 19.46 -8.13 -9.63
C ARG A 128 18.67 -7.34 -10.68
N VAL A 129 17.37 -7.25 -10.46
CA VAL A 129 16.40 -6.61 -11.36
C VAL A 129 15.66 -5.52 -10.59
N PHE A 130 15.81 -4.31 -11.08
CA PHE A 130 15.10 -3.12 -10.64
C PHE A 130 13.91 -2.88 -11.55
N ILE A 131 12.72 -2.77 -10.95
CA ILE A 131 11.46 -2.58 -11.67
C ILE A 131 10.90 -1.20 -11.35
N GLN A 132 10.63 -0.43 -12.39
CA GLN A 132 10.05 0.91 -12.28
C GLN A 132 8.73 0.99 -13.04
N ASP A 133 7.72 1.62 -12.43
CA ASP A 133 6.49 2.01 -13.13
C ASP A 133 6.59 3.48 -13.53
N PHE A 134 6.55 3.75 -14.84
CA PHE A 134 6.58 5.11 -15.39
C PHE A 134 5.26 5.86 -15.18
N ASN A 135 4.15 5.16 -14.92
CA ASN A 135 2.86 5.80 -14.66
C ASN A 135 2.72 6.29 -13.22
N LYS A 136 3.61 5.86 -12.32
CA LYS A 136 3.60 6.28 -10.92
C LYS A 136 4.10 7.72 -10.81
N VAL A 137 3.25 8.60 -10.25
CA VAL A 137 3.60 10.00 -10.01
C VAL A 137 4.82 10.06 -9.08
N GLN A 138 5.94 10.54 -9.62
CA GLN A 138 7.16 10.72 -8.83
C GLN A 138 7.00 11.89 -7.86
N LYS A 139 7.32 11.66 -6.58
CA LYS A 139 7.30 12.72 -5.57
C LYS A 139 8.41 13.71 -5.90
N LYS A 140 8.05 14.95 -6.24
CA LYS A 140 9.03 16.02 -6.42
C LYS A 140 9.79 16.23 -5.11
N SER A 141 11.11 16.09 -5.15
CA SER A 141 12.00 16.33 -4.01
C SER A 141 13.11 17.28 -4.44
N ARG A 142 13.52 18.17 -3.54
CA ARG A 142 14.70 19.03 -3.74
C ARG A 142 16.00 18.28 -3.47
N LEU A 143 15.95 17.24 -2.63
CA LEU A 143 17.09 16.39 -2.32
C LEU A 143 17.02 15.13 -3.19
N PRO A 144 18.17 14.63 -3.68
CA PRO A 144 18.23 13.35 -4.35
C PRO A 144 17.76 12.26 -3.39
N TYR A 145 16.96 11.33 -3.90
CA TYR A 145 16.51 10.16 -3.15
C TYR A 145 16.57 8.93 -4.04
N ASN A 146 16.78 7.78 -3.43
CA ASN A 146 16.81 6.51 -4.15
C ASN A 146 15.38 6.09 -4.49
N LEU A 147 15.17 5.71 -5.75
CA LEU A 147 13.92 5.10 -6.17
C LEU A 147 13.87 3.66 -5.62
N ALA A 148 12.77 3.29 -4.99
CA ALA A 148 12.52 1.91 -4.57
C ALA A 148 12.01 1.11 -5.76
N SER A 149 12.53 -0.12 -5.94
CA SER A 149 12.02 -1.06 -6.92
C SER A 149 10.60 -1.48 -6.54
N ILE A 150 9.75 -1.65 -7.53
CA ILE A 150 8.47 -2.33 -7.34
C ILE A 150 8.75 -3.83 -7.22
N ILE A 151 8.07 -4.50 -6.28
CA ILE A 151 8.10 -5.95 -6.14
C ILE A 151 6.81 -6.50 -6.74
N LEU A 152 6.94 -7.35 -7.75
CA LEU A 152 5.82 -8.01 -8.41
C LEU A 152 5.75 -9.47 -7.97
N GLU A 153 4.54 -10.03 -7.90
CA GLU A 153 4.36 -11.38 -7.39
C GLU A 153 4.88 -12.46 -8.34
N LYS A 154 4.56 -12.34 -9.64
CA LYS A 154 4.85 -13.36 -10.66
C LYS A 154 5.65 -12.77 -11.81
N VAL A 155 6.97 -12.79 -11.66
CA VAL A 155 7.91 -12.40 -12.72
C VAL A 155 8.80 -13.58 -13.06
N TYR A 156 9.00 -13.81 -14.34
CA TYR A 156 9.84 -14.88 -14.87
C TYR A 156 10.90 -14.30 -15.81
N TYR A 157 12.10 -14.88 -15.83
CA TYR A 157 13.12 -14.50 -16.81
C TYR A 157 13.20 -15.51 -17.96
N ARG A 158 13.69 -15.05 -19.10
CA ARG A 158 14.20 -15.91 -20.19
C ARG A 158 15.53 -15.38 -20.68
N VAL A 159 16.34 -16.26 -21.25
CA VAL A 159 17.59 -15.89 -21.92
C VAL A 159 17.47 -16.17 -23.40
N LYS A 160 17.79 -15.16 -24.22
CA LYS A 160 17.84 -15.28 -25.67
C LYS A 160 19.13 -14.74 -26.23
N ASP A 161 19.49 -15.21 -27.42
CA ASP A 161 20.52 -14.60 -28.26
C ASP A 161 20.10 -13.17 -28.61
N ALA A 162 20.99 -12.21 -28.40
CA ALA A 162 20.73 -10.80 -28.65
C ALA A 162 20.69 -10.48 -30.15
N ASP A 163 21.35 -11.28 -30.98
CA ASP A 163 21.47 -11.06 -32.42
C ASP A 163 20.45 -11.89 -33.20
N THR A 164 20.29 -13.19 -32.88
CA THR A 164 19.35 -14.07 -33.60
C THR A 164 17.95 -14.09 -33.00
N GLY A 165 17.81 -13.78 -31.70
CA GLY A 165 16.56 -13.93 -30.97
C GLY A 165 16.25 -15.37 -30.54
N ASP A 166 17.15 -16.33 -30.78
CA ASP A 166 16.99 -17.72 -30.37
C ASP A 166 16.85 -17.83 -28.85
N ILE A 167 15.86 -18.58 -28.38
CA ILE A 167 15.59 -18.76 -26.95
C ILE A 167 16.41 -19.93 -26.42
N PHE A 168 17.26 -19.67 -25.43
CA PHE A 168 18.09 -20.70 -24.78
C PHE A 168 17.47 -21.18 -23.46
N ILE A 169 16.92 -20.25 -22.69
CA ILE A 169 16.19 -20.57 -21.46
C ILE A 169 14.81 -19.95 -21.63
N PRO A 170 13.74 -20.75 -21.85
CA PRO A 170 12.38 -20.23 -22.01
C PRO A 170 11.77 -19.80 -20.68
N PHE A 171 10.66 -19.06 -20.73
CA PHE A 171 9.86 -18.81 -19.53
C PHE A 171 9.25 -20.13 -19.02
N GLU A 172 9.54 -20.47 -17.78
CA GLU A 172 9.02 -21.67 -17.12
C GLU A 172 8.05 -21.28 -16.00
N THR A 173 6.76 -21.25 -16.35
CA THR A 173 5.68 -20.82 -15.46
C THR A 173 4.93 -21.98 -14.79
N THR A 174 5.12 -23.22 -15.22
CA THR A 174 4.39 -24.39 -14.69
C THR A 174 4.96 -24.81 -13.35
N VAL A 175 6.28 -24.93 -13.27
CA VAL A 175 6.99 -25.28 -12.02
C VAL A 175 7.74 -24.10 -11.39
N ASN A 176 7.56 -22.89 -11.93
CA ASN A 176 8.23 -21.66 -11.51
C ASN A 176 9.77 -21.70 -11.59
N GLY A 177 10.33 -22.49 -12.52
CA GLY A 177 11.79 -22.69 -12.62
C GLY A 177 12.58 -21.44 -12.99
N THR A 178 11.93 -20.42 -13.54
CA THR A 178 12.55 -19.14 -13.94
C THR A 178 11.96 -17.95 -13.19
N ARG A 179 11.26 -18.20 -12.08
CA ARG A 179 10.63 -17.13 -11.29
C ARG A 179 11.69 -16.33 -10.54
N LEU A 180 11.52 -15.01 -10.51
CA LEU A 180 12.35 -14.12 -9.71
C LEU A 180 11.92 -14.16 -8.24
N SER A 181 12.91 -14.12 -7.36
CA SER A 181 12.78 -13.91 -5.92
C SER A 181 12.79 -12.41 -5.60
N SER A 182 12.45 -12.03 -4.37
CA SER A 182 12.45 -10.64 -3.90
C SER A 182 13.14 -10.50 -2.54
N ASP A 183 13.89 -9.42 -2.35
CA ASP A 183 14.48 -8.99 -1.08
C ASP A 183 14.12 -7.52 -0.78
N SER A 184 14.78 -6.90 0.21
CA SER A 184 14.57 -5.49 0.57
C SER A 184 14.97 -4.51 -0.53
N ASP A 185 15.83 -4.93 -1.46
CA ASP A 185 16.49 -4.05 -2.43
C ASP A 185 15.88 -4.18 -3.83
N GLY A 186 15.14 -5.27 -4.09
CA GLY A 186 14.44 -5.48 -5.36
C GLY A 186 14.12 -6.93 -5.65
N MET A 187 13.97 -7.25 -6.93
CA MET A 187 13.82 -8.62 -7.40
C MET A 187 15.18 -9.18 -7.88
N PHE A 188 15.38 -10.48 -7.77
CA PHE A 188 16.62 -11.13 -8.21
C PHE A 188 16.39 -12.59 -8.60
N PHE A 189 17.35 -13.17 -9.31
CA PHE A 189 17.37 -14.60 -9.60
C PHE A 189 18.82 -15.10 -9.71
N GLU A 190 19.02 -16.39 -9.44
CA GLU A 190 20.30 -17.06 -9.68
C GLU A 190 20.24 -17.82 -11.00
N ILE A 191 21.30 -17.69 -11.79
CA ILE A 191 21.45 -18.42 -13.05
C ILE A 191 22.85 -18.99 -13.16
N THR A 192 22.96 -20.20 -13.71
CA THR A 192 24.24 -20.79 -14.11
C THR A 192 24.50 -20.49 -15.58
N MET A 193 25.64 -19.88 -15.89
CA MET A 193 26.04 -19.44 -17.23
C MET A 193 26.55 -20.61 -18.10
N ASP A 194 25.77 -21.67 -18.21
CA ASP A 194 26.05 -22.79 -19.12
C ASP A 194 25.34 -22.58 -20.47
N LEU A 195 25.75 -21.51 -21.15
CA LEU A 195 25.29 -21.16 -22.50
C LEU A 195 26.46 -21.31 -23.49
N PRO A 196 26.18 -21.55 -24.78
CA PRO A 196 27.24 -21.63 -25.79
C PRO A 196 28.13 -20.37 -25.84
N LYS A 197 29.43 -20.57 -26.02
CA LYS A 197 30.40 -19.47 -26.19
C LYS A 197 30.26 -18.78 -27.55
N GLY A 198 30.80 -17.57 -27.65
CA GLY A 198 30.90 -16.83 -28.92
C GLY A 198 29.62 -16.13 -29.37
N ARG A 199 28.60 -16.05 -28.51
CA ARG A 199 27.33 -15.36 -28.74
C ARG A 199 27.11 -14.26 -27.72
N THR A 200 26.25 -13.31 -28.07
CA THR A 200 25.80 -12.25 -27.16
C THR A 200 24.39 -12.58 -26.70
N TYR A 201 24.12 -12.51 -25.41
CA TYR A 201 22.84 -12.85 -24.80
C TYR A 201 22.20 -11.64 -24.13
N THR A 202 20.88 -11.68 -23.99
CA THR A 202 20.11 -10.71 -23.22
C THR A 202 19.00 -11.41 -22.42
N PHE A 203 18.43 -10.69 -21.46
CA PHE A 203 17.33 -11.16 -20.65
C PHE A 203 16.02 -10.53 -21.14
N ASP A 204 14.95 -11.32 -21.17
CA ASP A 204 13.60 -10.76 -21.16
C ASP A 204 12.87 -11.22 -19.89
N PHE A 205 11.89 -10.43 -19.49
CA PHE A 205 11.08 -10.64 -18.31
C PHE A 205 9.60 -10.74 -18.69
N LEU A 206 8.91 -11.71 -18.09
CA LEU A 206 7.47 -11.88 -18.18
C LEU A 206 6.87 -11.59 -16.81
N SER A 207 6.06 -10.54 -16.69
CA SER A 207 5.23 -10.30 -15.50
C SER A 207 3.80 -10.73 -15.74
N LYS A 208 3.25 -11.52 -14.83
CA LYS A 208 1.83 -11.91 -14.80
C LYS A 208 1.14 -11.17 -13.67
N ASP A 209 0.40 -10.12 -13.99
CA ASP A 209 -0.37 -9.34 -13.02
C ASP A 209 -1.82 -9.21 -13.47
N ALA A 210 -2.76 -9.42 -12.54
CA ALA A 210 -4.21 -9.30 -12.75
C ALA A 210 -4.77 -10.00 -14.02
N GLY A 211 -4.14 -11.08 -14.49
CA GLY A 211 -4.56 -11.82 -15.70
C GLY A 211 -3.97 -11.30 -17.01
N PHE A 212 -3.06 -10.33 -16.96
CA PHE A 212 -2.31 -9.83 -18.12
C PHE A 212 -0.87 -10.32 -18.08
N ASP A 213 -0.39 -10.74 -19.25
CA ASP A 213 1.00 -11.13 -19.48
C ASP A 213 1.72 -9.97 -20.18
N LEU A 214 2.70 -9.38 -19.51
CA LEU A 214 3.57 -8.35 -20.08
C LEU A 214 4.97 -8.92 -20.26
N VAL A 215 5.45 -8.95 -21.51
CA VAL A 215 6.83 -9.32 -21.83
C VAL A 215 7.63 -8.05 -22.11
N SER A 216 8.70 -7.85 -21.36
CA SER A 216 9.63 -6.73 -21.54
C SER A 216 11.05 -7.23 -21.73
N SER A 217 11.80 -6.59 -22.62
CA SER A 217 13.20 -6.93 -22.89
C SER A 217 14.11 -6.02 -22.09
N ALA A 218 15.14 -6.58 -21.45
CA ALA A 218 16.11 -5.81 -20.67
C ALA A 218 16.98 -4.96 -21.59
N LYS A 219 16.60 -3.69 -21.79
CA LYS A 219 17.29 -2.80 -22.74
C LYS A 219 18.75 -2.54 -22.37
N ASN A 220 19.09 -2.66 -21.09
CA ASN A 220 20.39 -2.28 -20.56
C ASN A 220 21.39 -3.44 -20.44
N VAL A 221 21.05 -4.66 -20.89
CA VAL A 221 21.92 -5.83 -20.75
C VAL A 221 22.19 -6.53 -22.06
N ARG A 222 23.48 -6.67 -22.35
CA ARG A 222 24.04 -7.61 -23.31
C ARG A 222 25.31 -8.21 -22.71
N PHE A 223 25.41 -9.53 -22.69
CA PHE A 223 26.57 -10.22 -22.12
C PHE A 223 27.05 -11.37 -23.00
N ARG A 224 28.30 -11.79 -22.82
CA ARG A 224 28.90 -12.93 -23.53
C ARG A 224 29.36 -14.01 -22.56
N ILE A 225 29.52 -15.23 -23.06
CA ILE A 225 30.17 -16.31 -22.32
C ILE A 225 31.60 -16.50 -22.84
N ASP A 226 32.56 -16.35 -21.94
CA ASP A 226 34.00 -16.52 -22.17
C ASP A 226 34.48 -17.95 -21.95
#